data_AF-A0AAJ1KLA9-F1
#
_entry.id   AF-A0AAJ1KLA9-F1
#
_cell.length_a   1.000
_cell.length_b   1.000
_cell.length_c   1.000
_cell.angle_alpha   90.00
_cell.angle_beta   90.00
_cell.angle_gamma   90.00
#
_symmetry.space_group_name_H-M   'P 1'
#
loop_
_entity.id
_entity.type
_entity.pdbx_description
1 polymer ?
#
loop_
_entity_poly.entity_id
_entity_poly.type
_entity_poly.pdbx_seq_one_letter_code
_entity_poly.pdbx_strand_id
1 'polypeptide(L)'
;MTGADEAAPAPASAVPEVDVEAKVEFDDAVCRFLPLRHPITVDGERVSRIRMRPPLLEDVDDWSNAEISNRELMARLCERPSGVLKKLVWSDAEALMEIFHQMVPEFVLAAPKDDA
;
A
#
# COMPACT_ATOMS: atom_id res chain seq x y z
N MET A 1 -3.15 -38.33 41.98
CA MET A 1 -3.34 -38.90 40.63
C MET A 1 -4.60 -38.24 40.08
N THR A 2 -4.61 -37.45 39.00
CA THR A 2 -3.84 -37.54 37.75
C THR A 2 -3.79 -36.13 37.15
N GLY A 3 -2.64 -35.71 36.63
CA GLY A 3 -2.46 -34.43 35.94
C GLY A 3 -3.12 -34.43 34.57
N ALA A 4 -3.70 -33.28 34.20
CA ALA A 4 -3.99 -32.95 32.81
C ALA A 4 -2.90 -31.99 32.35
N ASP A 5 -1.88 -32.56 31.71
CA ASP A 5 -0.87 -31.82 30.96
C ASP A 5 -1.55 -31.39 29.66
N GLU A 6 -1.95 -30.12 29.60
CA GLU A 6 -2.48 -29.51 28.38
C GLU A 6 -1.31 -29.33 27.42
N ALA A 7 -1.16 -30.28 26.49
CA ALA A 7 -0.11 -30.23 25.48
C ALA A 7 -0.26 -28.95 24.65
N ALA A 8 0.69 -28.03 24.81
CA ALA A 8 0.78 -26.83 24.00
C ALA A 8 0.80 -27.20 22.50
N PRO A 9 0.09 -26.46 21.63
CA PRO A 9 0.09 -26.74 20.20
C PRO A 9 1.53 -26.64 19.68
N ALA A 10 1.95 -27.67 18.93
CA ALA A 10 3.26 -27.69 18.30
C ALA A 10 3.44 -26.46 17.40
N PRO A 11 4.62 -25.82 17.39
CA PRO A 11 4.87 -24.67 16.52
C PRO A 11 4.67 -25.12 15.07
N ALA A 12 3.79 -24.43 14.34
CA ALA A 12 3.66 -24.61 12.90
C ALA A 12 5.05 -24.43 12.29
N SER A 13 5.53 -25.46 11.58
CA SER A 13 6.81 -25.41 10.89
C SER A 13 6.66 -24.38 9.75
N ALA A 14 7.16 -23.17 9.97
CA ALA A 14 7.20 -22.14 8.95
C ALA A 14 8.12 -22.63 7.83
N VAL A 15 7.55 -22.83 6.65
CA VAL A 15 8.35 -23.06 5.43
C VAL A 15 9.09 -21.74 5.16
N PRO A 16 10.42 -21.75 5.00
CA PRO A 16 11.15 -20.52 4.73
C PRO A 16 10.67 -19.92 3.41
N GLU A 17 10.24 -18.66 3.46
CA GLU A 17 9.95 -17.90 2.26
C GLU A 17 11.24 -17.71 1.47
N VAL A 18 11.17 -18.01 0.17
CA VAL A 18 12.27 -17.76 -0.76
C VAL A 18 12.05 -16.37 -1.30
N ASP A 19 12.96 -15.46 -1.00
CA ASP A 19 12.96 -14.11 -1.57
C ASP A 19 13.22 -14.20 -3.08
N VAL A 20 12.26 -13.75 -3.89
CA VAL A 20 12.33 -13.77 -5.35
C VAL A 20 12.25 -12.35 -5.86
N GLU A 21 13.35 -11.85 -6.43
CA GLU A 21 13.35 -10.56 -7.11
C GLU A 21 12.57 -10.66 -8.43
N ALA A 22 11.31 -10.21 -8.40
CA ALA A 22 10.43 -10.15 -9.56
C ALA A 22 9.87 -8.74 -9.74
N LYS A 23 9.81 -8.27 -10.98
CA LYS A 23 9.22 -6.98 -11.33
C LYS A 23 8.03 -7.18 -12.26
N VAL A 24 6.89 -6.60 -11.88
CA VAL A 24 5.71 -6.53 -12.74
C VAL A 24 5.73 -5.22 -13.51
N GLU A 25 5.50 -5.30 -14.82
CA GLU A 25 5.26 -4.12 -15.66
C GLU A 25 3.75 -3.97 -15.87
N PHE A 26 3.24 -2.76 -15.63
CA PHE A 26 1.82 -2.46 -15.79
C PHE A 26 1.60 -1.52 -16.97
N ASP A 27 0.72 -1.94 -17.88
CA ASP A 27 0.26 -1.09 -18.97
C ASP A 27 -0.54 0.11 -18.43
N ASP A 28 -0.48 1.23 -19.15
CA ASP A 28 -1.22 2.45 -18.80
C ASP A 28 -2.74 2.23 -18.71
N ALA A 29 -3.28 1.21 -19.40
CA ALA A 29 -4.70 0.86 -19.38
C ALA A 29 -5.22 0.42 -18.00
N VAL A 30 -4.36 -0.21 -17.19
CA VAL A 30 -4.71 -0.67 -15.84
C VAL A 30 -4.30 0.33 -14.76
N CYS A 31 -3.50 1.33 -15.11
CA CYS A 31 -3.12 2.41 -14.20
C CYS A 31 -4.16 3.52 -14.16
N ARG A 32 -4.03 4.37 -13.13
CA ARG A 32 -4.73 5.65 -13.04
C ARG A 32 -3.72 6.78 -12.99
N PHE A 33 -4.10 7.91 -13.54
CA PHE A 33 -3.22 9.07 -13.65
C PHE A 33 -3.95 10.30 -13.11
N LEU A 34 -3.31 10.98 -12.17
CA LEU A 34 -3.76 12.25 -11.63
C LEU A 34 -2.88 13.37 -12.20
N PRO A 35 -3.37 14.19 -13.15
CA PRO A 35 -2.72 15.45 -13.46
C PRO A 35 -2.85 16.39 -12.25
N LEU A 36 -1.73 16.87 -11.73
CA LEU A 36 -1.72 17.78 -10.58
C LEU A 36 -2.14 19.18 -11.02
N ARG A 37 -3.10 19.76 -10.30
CA ARG A 37 -3.48 21.17 -10.47
C ARG A 37 -2.37 22.09 -10.01
N HIS A 38 -1.62 21.67 -8.99
CA HIS A 38 -0.47 22.38 -8.45
C HIS A 38 0.77 21.48 -8.50
N PRO A 39 1.53 21.51 -9.62
CA PRO A 39 2.74 20.72 -9.75
C PRO A 39 3.75 21.04 -8.63
N ILE A 40 4.40 20.01 -8.12
CA ILE A 40 5.43 20.12 -7.09
C ILE A 40 6.82 19.87 -7.68
N THR A 41 7.85 20.35 -6.99
CA THR A 41 9.24 20.05 -7.34
C THR A 41 9.81 19.11 -6.28
N VAL A 42 10.36 17.98 -6.71
CA VAL A 42 10.99 16.95 -5.87
C VAL A 42 12.38 16.72 -6.42
N ASP A 43 13.43 16.93 -5.60
CA ASP A 43 14.83 16.73 -6.00
C ASP A 43 15.22 17.41 -7.33
N GLY A 44 14.62 18.58 -7.61
CA GLY A 44 14.83 19.34 -8.84
C GLY A 44 13.96 18.92 -10.02
N GLU A 45 13.23 17.80 -9.92
CA GLU A 45 12.27 17.34 -10.92
C GLU A 45 10.87 17.91 -10.68
N ARG A 46 10.25 18.45 -11.73
CA ARG A 46 8.86 18.91 -11.67
C ARG A 46 7.92 17.73 -11.85
N VAL A 47 7.19 17.39 -10.81
CA VAL A 47 6.10 16.41 -10.85
C VAL A 47 4.81 17.16 -11.19
N SER A 48 4.29 16.95 -12.40
CA SER A 48 3.01 17.49 -12.87
C SER A 48 1.89 16.44 -12.94
N ARG A 49 2.24 15.16 -12.75
CA ARG A 49 1.32 14.03 -12.85
C ARG A 49 1.77 12.92 -11.92
N ILE A 50 0.82 12.31 -11.21
CA ILE A 50 1.02 11.09 -10.42
C ILE A 50 0.42 9.92 -11.19
N ARG A 51 1.17 8.83 -11.30
CA ARG A 51 0.69 7.53 -11.77
C ARG A 51 0.38 6.67 -10.55
N MET A 52 -0.71 5.93 -10.58
CA MET A 52 -1.05 4.93 -9.57
C MET A 52 -1.25 3.58 -10.27
N ARG A 53 -0.47 2.58 -9.88
CA ARG A 53 -0.60 1.19 -10.35
C ARG A 53 -1.63 0.41 -9.51
N PRO A 54 -2.19 -0.69 -10.05
CA PRO A 54 -2.91 -1.67 -9.24
C PRO A 54 -2.04 -2.18 -8.08
N PRO A 55 -2.66 -2.59 -6.96
CA PRO A 55 -1.94 -3.24 -5.87
C PRO A 55 -1.40 -4.61 -6.29
N LEU A 56 -0.19 -4.92 -5.83
CA LEU A 56 0.35 -6.28 -5.86
C LEU A 56 -0.17 -7.06 -4.65
N LEU A 57 0.00 -8.38 -4.67
CA LEU A 57 -0.35 -9.23 -3.53
C LEU A 57 0.40 -8.79 -2.27
N GLU A 58 1.71 -8.59 -2.37
CA GLU A 58 2.58 -8.09 -1.27
C GLU A 58 2.08 -6.76 -0.69
N ASP A 59 1.63 -5.81 -1.51
CA ASP A 59 1.12 -4.54 -1.00
C ASP A 59 -0.11 -4.72 -0.10
N VAL A 60 -0.99 -5.67 -0.47
CA VAL A 60 -2.21 -5.98 0.27
C VAL A 60 -1.88 -6.78 1.52
N ASP A 61 -0.96 -7.75 1.41
CA ASP A 61 -0.54 -8.60 2.53
C ASP A 61 0.18 -7.77 3.60
N ASP A 62 1.17 -6.94 3.23
CA ASP A 62 1.87 -6.04 4.16
C ASP A 62 0.91 -5.08 4.85
N TRP A 63 -0.08 -4.56 4.12
CA TRP A 63 -1.09 -3.68 4.69
C TRP A 63 -2.02 -4.44 5.64
N SER A 64 -2.47 -5.63 5.24
CA SER A 64 -3.36 -6.49 6.02
C SER A 64 -2.70 -6.99 7.30
N ASN A 65 -1.38 -7.23 7.26
CA ASN A 65 -0.55 -7.61 8.40
C ASN A 65 -0.15 -6.39 9.26
N ALA A 66 -0.63 -5.20 8.93
CA ALA A 66 -0.32 -3.93 9.59
C ALA A 66 1.18 -3.53 9.58
N GLU A 67 1.97 -4.10 8.68
CA GLU A 67 3.39 -3.78 8.49
C GLU A 67 3.55 -2.40 7.83
N ILE A 68 2.58 -2.02 7.00
CA ILE A 68 2.51 -0.70 6.39
C ILE A 68 1.23 0.06 6.74
N SER A 69 1.34 1.39 6.77
CA SER A 69 0.17 2.26 6.94
C SER A 69 -0.60 2.44 5.63
N ASN A 70 -1.85 2.91 5.69
CA ASN A 70 -2.63 3.24 4.49
C ASN A 70 -1.93 4.29 3.61
N ARG A 71 -1.22 5.24 4.23
CA ARG A 71 -0.42 6.24 3.51
C ARG A 71 0.77 5.62 2.79
N GLU A 72 1.39 4.61 3.39
CA GLU A 72 2.53 3.92 2.81
C GLU A 72 2.09 3.01 1.67
N LEU A 73 0.95 2.32 1.81
CA LEU A 73 0.29 1.62 0.71
C LEU A 73 0.06 2.58 -0.47
N MET A 74 -0.61 3.71 -0.25
CA MET A 74 -0.83 4.71 -1.30
C MET A 74 0.47 5.21 -1.95
N ALA A 75 1.54 5.39 -1.16
CA ALA A 75 2.86 5.78 -1.65
C ALA A 75 3.49 4.70 -2.55
N ARG A 76 3.43 3.43 -2.14
CA ARG A 76 3.88 2.28 -2.94
C ARG A 76 3.11 2.18 -4.26
N LEU A 77 1.78 2.32 -4.23
CA LEU A 77 0.96 2.30 -5.45
C LEU A 77 1.26 3.49 -6.38
N CYS A 78 1.70 4.62 -5.83
CA CYS A 78 2.14 5.76 -6.63
C CYS A 78 3.59 5.65 -7.12
N GLU A 79 4.35 4.64 -6.68
CA GLU A 79 5.79 4.48 -6.93
C GLU A 79 6.58 5.74 -6.52
N ARG A 80 6.18 6.36 -5.40
CA ARG A 80 6.76 7.60 -4.90
C ARG A 80 6.93 7.52 -3.38
N PRO A 81 7.97 8.15 -2.79
CA PRO A 81 8.10 8.23 -1.34
C PRO A 81 6.88 8.94 -0.71
N SER A 82 6.43 8.48 0.45
CA SER A 82 5.29 9.07 1.15
C SER A 82 5.50 10.56 1.49
N GLY A 83 6.75 11.00 1.62
CA GLY A 83 7.14 12.41 1.77
C GLY A 83 6.73 13.29 0.60
N VAL A 84 6.71 12.76 -0.63
CA VAL A 84 6.28 13.47 -1.84
C VAL A 84 4.78 13.73 -1.79
N LEU A 85 3.99 12.71 -1.43
CA LEU A 85 2.53 12.83 -1.34
C LEU A 85 2.10 13.83 -0.25
N LYS A 86 2.89 13.97 0.82
CA LYS A 86 2.65 14.98 1.89
C LYS A 86 2.85 16.42 1.43
N LYS A 87 3.45 16.68 0.26
CA LYS A 87 3.63 18.03 -0.30
C LYS A 87 2.50 18.46 -1.23
N LEU A 88 1.58 17.56 -1.55
CA LEU A 88 0.41 17.90 -2.34
C LEU A 88 -0.45 18.91 -1.58
N VAL A 89 -0.96 19.89 -2.31
CA VAL A 89 -2.05 20.73 -1.80
C VAL A 89 -3.29 19.88 -1.58
N TRP A 90 -4.14 20.29 -0.64
CA TRP A 90 -5.27 19.47 -0.19
C TRP A 90 -6.15 18.97 -1.33
N SER A 91 -6.49 19.82 -2.31
CA SER A 91 -7.35 19.44 -3.43
C SER A 91 -6.74 18.38 -4.36
N ASP A 92 -5.42 18.37 -4.55
CA ASP A 92 -4.74 17.31 -5.29
C ASP A 92 -4.60 16.03 -4.43
N ALA A 93 -4.47 16.17 -3.10
CA ALA A 93 -4.45 15.04 -2.19
C ALA A 93 -5.82 14.33 -2.09
N GLU A 94 -6.92 15.08 -2.06
CA GLU A 94 -8.28 14.52 -2.10
C GLU A 94 -8.51 13.75 -3.39
N ALA A 95 -8.18 14.34 -4.54
CA ALA A 95 -8.30 13.65 -5.83
C ALA A 95 -7.46 12.37 -5.89
N LEU A 96 -6.28 12.37 -5.24
CA LEU A 96 -5.46 11.16 -5.11
C LEU A 96 -6.13 10.10 -4.23
N MET A 97 -6.77 10.48 -3.12
CA MET A 97 -7.51 9.57 -2.24
C MET A 97 -8.72 8.95 -2.96
N GLU A 98 -9.42 9.71 -3.79
CA GLU A 98 -10.52 9.19 -4.60
C GLU A 98 -10.04 8.14 -5.59
N ILE A 99 -8.92 8.40 -6.28
CA ILE A 99 -8.29 7.41 -7.18
C ILE A 99 -7.85 6.18 -6.38
N PHE A 100 -7.26 6.38 -5.21
CA PHE A 100 -6.84 5.30 -4.32
C PHE A 100 -8.00 4.36 -3.97
N HIS A 101 -9.15 4.92 -3.58
CA HIS A 101 -10.35 4.14 -3.26
C HIS A 101 -10.91 3.35 -4.47
N GLN A 102 -10.67 3.81 -5.70
CA GLN A 102 -11.05 3.09 -6.92
C GLN A 102 -10.10 1.94 -7.26
N MET A 103 -8.87 1.98 -6.74
CA MET A 103 -7.79 1.06 -7.11
C MET A 103 -7.62 -0.09 -6.12
N VAL A 104 -7.89 0.14 -4.84
CA VAL A 104 -7.74 -0.90 -3.82
C VAL A 104 -9.02 -1.73 -3.65
N PRO A 105 -8.91 -3.01 -3.24
CA PRO A 105 -10.08 -3.81 -2.89
C PRO A 105 -10.91 -3.13 -1.78
N GLU A 106 -12.24 -3.28 -1.84
CA GLU A 106 -13.16 -2.60 -0.90
C GLU A 106 -12.86 -2.93 0.59
N PHE A 107 -12.39 -4.13 0.89
CA PHE A 107 -12.05 -4.52 2.26
C PHE A 107 -10.91 -3.70 2.86
N VAL A 108 -10.04 -3.14 2.01
CA VAL A 108 -8.97 -2.22 2.43
C VAL A 108 -9.57 -0.93 3.02
N LEU A 109 -10.75 -0.53 2.54
CA LEU A 109 -11.46 0.66 2.98
C LEU A 109 -12.39 0.40 4.17
N ALA A 110 -12.91 -0.83 4.27
CA ALA A 110 -13.89 -1.22 5.28
C ALA A 110 -13.27 -1.63 6.61
N ALA A 111 -11.97 -1.98 6.66
CA ALA A 111 -11.31 -2.40 7.88
C ALA A 111 -11.16 -1.21 8.87
N PRO A 112 -11.84 -1.22 10.03
CA PRO A 112 -11.47 -0.32 11.10
C PRO A 112 -10.07 -0.73 11.57
N LYS A 113 -9.13 0.22 11.59
CA LYS A 113 -7.90 0.02 12.33
C LYS A 113 -8.28 0.04 13.81
N ASP A 114 -8.22 -1.11 14.47
CA ASP A 114 -8.08 -1.14 15.92
C ASP A 114 -6.73 -0.48 16.22
N ASP A 115 -6.76 0.84 16.49
CA ASP A 115 -5.66 1.55 17.13
C ASP A 115 -5.59 1.05 18.59
N ALA A 116 -4.88 -0.06 18.79
CA ALA A 116 -4.54 -0.62 20.11
C ALA A 116 -3.06 -0.39 20.43
#